data_AF-A0A218P2V0-F1
#
_entry.id   AF-A0A218P2V0-F1
#
_cell.length_a   1.000
_cell.length_b   1.000
_cell.length_c   1.000
_cell.angle_alpha   90.00
_cell.angle_beta   90.00
_cell.angle_gamma   90.00
#
_symmetry.space_group_name_H-M   'P 1'
#
loop_
_entity.id
_entity.type
_entity.pdbx_description
1 polymer ?
#
loop_
_entity_poly.entity_id
_entity_poly.type
_entity_poly.pdbx_seq_one_letter_code
_entity_poly.pdbx_strand_id
1 'polypeptide(L)'
;MRKVAPIVALLVLVAMTTLNPVAASSSSGGSNYYHPYPIGIIPGDIVIGHNPTSSIVIPGYWTHTGIIAYYDTYYNDWVVIEAWDSGIRMVLLSDFLKRYDTVAVLRVNTNDVVRQNAVYFAYQQLGKPYDWGWWTKEVYGDSYYCSELVWAAYKAAGGPDIDANPGWSWKYLDGVAPQEIYDDGDTYVIYYDSA
;
A
#
# COMPACT_ATOMS: atom_id res chain seq x y z
N MET A 1 27.83 -50.99 27.17
CA MET A 1 27.69 -50.49 25.78
C MET A 1 26.34 -49.78 25.66
N ARG A 2 26.30 -48.46 25.83
CA ARG A 2 25.11 -47.62 25.62
C ARG A 2 25.38 -46.76 24.39
N LYS A 3 24.56 -46.92 23.35
CA LYS A 3 24.64 -46.18 22.09
C LYS A 3 24.14 -44.76 22.33
N VAL A 4 25.01 -43.77 22.14
CA VAL A 4 24.65 -42.35 22.10
C VAL A 4 24.40 -42.03 20.62
N ALA A 5 23.17 -41.67 20.27
CA ALA A 5 22.85 -41.15 18.94
C ALA A 5 23.31 -39.67 18.88
N PRO A 6 23.96 -39.22 17.79
CA PRO A 6 24.27 -37.82 17.62
C PRO A 6 22.99 -37.07 17.23
N ILE A 7 22.61 -36.09 18.04
CA ILE A 7 21.63 -35.08 17.68
C ILE A 7 22.28 -34.23 16.58
N VAL A 8 21.80 -34.39 15.35
CA VAL A 8 22.09 -33.46 14.25
C VAL A 8 21.37 -32.17 14.59
N ALA A 9 22.08 -31.24 15.23
CA ALA A 9 21.65 -29.86 15.34
C ALA A 9 21.70 -29.25 13.93
N LEU A 10 20.55 -29.21 13.27
CA LEU A 10 20.38 -28.47 12.03
C LEU A 10 20.44 -26.97 12.36
N LEU A 11 21.65 -26.44 12.39
CA LEU A 11 21.92 -25.00 12.36
C LEU A 11 21.45 -24.48 11.00
N VAL A 12 20.19 -24.06 10.91
CA VAL A 12 19.72 -23.23 9.80
C VAL A 12 20.28 -21.83 10.03
N LEU A 13 21.51 -21.64 9.59
CA LEU A 13 22.10 -20.32 9.39
C LEU A 13 21.40 -19.71 8.16
N VAL A 14 20.24 -19.08 8.35
CA VAL A 14 19.69 -18.22 7.28
C VAL A 14 20.60 -17.02 7.20
N ALA A 15 21.46 -17.04 6.19
CA ALA A 15 22.21 -15.88 5.76
C ALA A 15 21.19 -14.77 5.42
N MET A 16 21.01 -13.82 6.34
CA MET A 16 20.36 -12.54 6.08
C MET A 16 21.29 -11.69 5.22
N THR A 17 21.60 -12.16 4.01
CA THR A 17 22.26 -11.35 2.99
C THR A 17 21.20 -10.54 2.29
N THR A 18 21.00 -9.32 2.79
CA THR A 18 20.51 -8.16 2.02
C THR A 18 19.39 -8.46 1.03
N LEU A 19 18.23 -8.91 1.52
CA LEU A 19 17.00 -8.64 0.80
C LEU A 19 16.76 -7.14 0.98
N ASN A 20 17.27 -6.34 0.05
CA ASN A 20 16.80 -4.97 -0.09
C ASN A 20 15.28 -5.08 -0.32
N PRO A 21 14.45 -4.50 0.56
CA PRO A 21 13.03 -4.50 0.35
C PRO A 21 12.73 -3.86 -1.01
N VAL A 22 11.84 -4.47 -1.76
CA VAL A 22 11.50 -4.03 -3.11
C VAL A 22 10.50 -2.89 -2.94
N ALA A 23 10.87 -1.67 -3.33
CA ALA A 23 9.89 -0.63 -3.55
C ALA A 23 8.93 -1.14 -4.63
N ALA A 24 7.64 -0.81 -4.55
CA ALA A 24 6.72 -1.10 -5.63
C ALA A 24 7.38 -0.64 -6.94
N SER A 25 7.78 -1.57 -7.80
CA SER A 25 8.35 -1.21 -9.09
C SER A 25 7.19 -0.69 -9.95
N SER A 26 7.45 0.25 -10.85
CA SER A 26 6.50 0.48 -11.94
C SER A 26 6.55 -0.72 -12.87
N SER A 27 5.39 -1.20 -13.31
CA SER A 27 5.34 -2.13 -14.42
C SER A 27 5.58 -1.25 -15.65
N SER A 28 6.78 -1.31 -16.22
CA SER A 28 7.00 -0.84 -17.59
C SER A 28 6.40 -1.86 -18.55
N GLY A 29 5.07 -2.05 -18.46
CA GLY A 29 4.30 -2.79 -19.45
C GLY A 29 4.34 -1.98 -20.74
N GLY A 30 5.15 -2.43 -21.70
CA GLY A 30 5.31 -1.82 -23.03
C GLY A 30 4.08 -1.95 -23.94
N SER A 31 2.88 -1.80 -23.39
CA SER A 31 1.61 -1.77 -24.12
C SER A 31 1.04 -0.34 -24.05
N ASN A 32 0.50 0.16 -25.16
CA ASN A 32 -0.18 1.47 -25.23
C ASN A 32 -1.54 1.47 -24.49
N TYR A 33 -1.70 0.62 -23.47
CA TYR A 33 -2.94 0.50 -22.73
C TYR A 33 -3.06 1.63 -21.71
N TYR A 34 -4.23 2.27 -21.69
CA TYR A 34 -4.58 3.27 -20.71
C TYR A 34 -5.89 2.84 -20.05
N HIS A 35 -5.85 2.65 -18.73
CA HIS A 35 -7.05 2.41 -17.95
C HIS A 35 -8.07 3.53 -18.20
N PRO A 36 -9.37 3.21 -18.38
CA PRO A 36 -10.42 4.21 -18.34
C PRO A 36 -10.30 5.08 -17.08
N TYR A 37 -10.53 6.38 -17.20
CA TYR A 37 -10.37 7.25 -16.03
C TYR A 37 -11.54 7.04 -15.05
N PRO A 38 -11.30 6.76 -13.75
CA PRO A 38 -12.37 6.53 -12.79
C PRO A 38 -13.25 7.78 -12.58
N ILE A 39 -14.56 7.55 -12.39
CA ILE A 39 -15.55 8.60 -12.12
C ILE A 39 -16.13 8.46 -10.71
N GLY A 40 -16.70 9.55 -10.18
CA GLY A 40 -17.35 9.53 -8.87
C GLY A 40 -16.39 9.44 -7.67
N ILE A 41 -15.11 9.75 -7.91
CA ILE A 41 -14.06 9.79 -6.90
C ILE A 41 -14.30 10.95 -5.92
N ILE A 42 -13.94 10.74 -4.66
CA ILE A 42 -13.95 11.76 -3.61
C ILE A 42 -12.62 11.73 -2.81
N PRO A 43 -12.26 12.81 -2.11
CA PRO A 43 -11.15 12.80 -1.16
C PRO A 43 -11.26 11.65 -0.17
N GLY A 44 -10.15 10.96 0.05
CA GLY A 44 -10.03 9.80 0.93
C GLY A 44 -10.21 8.46 0.23
N ASP A 45 -10.73 8.41 -1.00
CA ASP A 45 -10.71 7.17 -1.78
C ASP A 45 -9.27 6.65 -1.93
N ILE A 46 -9.11 5.34 -1.98
CA ILE A 46 -7.81 4.67 -2.01
C ILE A 46 -7.60 4.14 -3.41
N VAL A 47 -6.49 4.50 -4.07
CA VAL A 47 -6.12 3.90 -5.36
C VAL A 47 -5.10 2.79 -5.11
N ILE A 48 -5.32 1.63 -5.71
CA ILE A 48 -4.49 0.45 -5.55
C ILE A 48 -4.08 -0.12 -6.91
N GLY A 49 -2.84 -0.58 -7.02
CA GLY A 49 -2.24 -1.04 -8.26
C GLY A 49 -1.52 -2.38 -8.12
N HIS A 50 -1.69 -3.23 -9.12
CA HIS A 50 -0.95 -4.49 -9.27
C HIS A 50 0.18 -4.33 -10.28
N ASN A 51 1.33 -4.88 -9.93
CA ASN A 51 2.44 -5.08 -10.84
C ASN A 51 2.93 -6.54 -10.70
N PRO A 52 2.91 -7.34 -11.78
CA PRO A 52 3.35 -8.74 -11.77
C PRO A 52 4.77 -8.96 -11.25
N THR A 53 5.63 -7.94 -11.34
CA THR A 53 7.03 -8.03 -10.88
C THR A 53 7.18 -7.80 -9.39
N SER A 54 6.29 -6.99 -8.77
CA SER A 54 6.34 -6.67 -7.34
C SER A 54 5.56 -7.68 -6.48
N SER A 55 4.59 -8.40 -7.06
CA SER A 55 3.76 -9.41 -6.36
C SER A 55 4.52 -10.65 -5.91
N ILE A 56 5.78 -10.80 -6.32
CA ILE A 56 6.69 -11.86 -5.84
C ILE A 56 7.17 -11.59 -4.41
N VAL A 57 7.22 -10.32 -4.00
CA VAL A 57 7.81 -9.89 -2.72
C VAL A 57 6.77 -9.27 -1.79
N ILE A 58 5.77 -8.58 -2.34
CA ILE A 58 4.68 -7.98 -1.57
C ILE A 58 3.58 -9.03 -1.38
N PRO A 59 3.22 -9.41 -0.15
CA PRO A 59 2.22 -10.45 0.08
C PRO A 59 0.85 -10.05 -0.48
N GLY A 60 0.37 -10.80 -1.48
CA GLY A 60 -0.95 -10.61 -2.08
C GLY A 60 -0.89 -10.28 -3.57
N TYR A 61 -2.05 -10.03 -4.17
CA TYR A 61 -2.15 -9.61 -5.58
C TYR A 61 -1.79 -8.14 -5.72
N TRP A 62 -2.31 -7.29 -4.84
CA TRP A 62 -2.07 -5.85 -4.91
C TRP A 62 -0.71 -5.46 -4.36
N THR A 63 -0.01 -4.57 -5.09
CA THR A 63 1.42 -4.30 -4.85
C THR A 63 1.72 -2.86 -4.42
N HIS A 64 0.80 -1.93 -4.64
CA HIS A 64 1.01 -0.53 -4.25
C HIS A 64 -0.32 0.15 -3.99
N THR A 65 -0.32 1.15 -3.12
CA THR A 65 -1.51 1.92 -2.78
C THR A 65 -1.18 3.37 -2.45
N GLY A 66 -2.15 4.25 -2.62
CA GLY A 66 -2.09 5.66 -2.22
C GLY A 66 -3.48 6.21 -1.91
N ILE A 67 -3.54 7.36 -1.25
CA ILE A 67 -4.80 8.04 -0.90
C ILE A 67 -5.06 9.18 -1.88
N ILE A 68 -6.25 9.20 -2.47
CA ILE A 68 -6.71 10.28 -3.35
C ILE A 68 -7.05 11.49 -2.48
N ALA A 69 -6.37 12.61 -2.72
CA ALA A 69 -6.39 13.78 -1.85
C ALA A 69 -7.40 14.84 -2.30
N TYR A 70 -7.24 15.39 -3.51
CA TYR A 70 -8.09 16.45 -4.04
C TYR A 70 -8.04 16.46 -5.57
N TYR A 71 -9.01 17.14 -6.18
CA TYR A 71 -9.01 17.39 -7.62
C TYR A 71 -8.26 18.69 -7.92
N ASP A 72 -7.21 18.60 -8.73
CA ASP A 72 -6.45 19.76 -9.17
C ASP A 72 -7.00 20.26 -10.51
N THR A 73 -7.59 21.46 -10.50
CA THR A 73 -8.21 22.06 -11.69
C THR A 73 -7.21 22.54 -12.74
N TYR A 74 -5.94 22.76 -12.36
CA TYR A 74 -4.89 23.14 -13.31
C TYR A 74 -4.47 21.93 -14.16
N TYR A 75 -4.30 20.78 -13.52
CA TYR A 75 -3.99 19.52 -14.22
C TYR A 75 -5.23 18.80 -14.77
N ASN A 76 -6.43 19.20 -14.33
CA ASN A 76 -7.69 18.53 -14.63
C ASN A 76 -7.64 17.03 -14.25
N ASP A 77 -7.05 16.74 -13.09
CA ASP A 77 -6.75 15.39 -12.61
C ASP A 77 -6.85 15.34 -11.07
N TRP A 78 -7.09 14.15 -10.52
CA TRP A 78 -7.00 13.90 -9.10
C TRP A 78 -5.54 13.77 -8.66
N VAL A 79 -5.24 14.24 -7.46
CA VAL A 79 -3.92 14.11 -6.84
C VAL A 79 -3.96 12.95 -5.85
N VAL A 80 -2.92 12.11 -5.88
CA VAL A 80 -2.71 10.98 -4.99
C VAL A 80 -1.52 11.27 -4.10
N ILE A 81 -1.66 11.05 -2.79
CA ILE A 81 -0.53 11.01 -1.86
C ILE A 81 -0.11 9.54 -1.70
N GLU A 82 1.16 9.26 -1.97
CA GLU A 82 1.72 7.92 -1.88
C GLU A 82 3.07 7.94 -1.15
N ALA A 83 3.41 6.85 -0.46
CA ALA A 83 4.79 6.57 -0.06
C ALA A 83 5.48 5.81 -1.19
N TRP A 84 6.58 6.35 -1.71
CA TRP A 84 7.35 5.76 -2.81
C TRP A 84 8.84 5.68 -2.46
N ASP A 85 9.68 5.05 -3.28
CA ASP A 85 11.14 4.92 -3.05
C ASP A 85 11.88 6.22 -2.68
N SER A 86 11.34 7.35 -3.13
CA SER A 86 11.86 8.71 -2.98
C SER A 86 11.24 9.45 -1.79
N GLY A 87 10.43 8.74 -1.00
CA GLY A 87 9.67 9.28 0.13
C GLY A 87 8.19 9.52 -0.20
N ILE A 88 7.52 10.16 0.73
CA ILE A 88 6.09 10.48 0.64
C ILE A 88 5.90 11.70 -0.24
N ARG A 89 5.11 11.54 -1.30
CA ARG A 89 4.96 12.53 -2.38
C ARG A 89 3.53 12.60 -2.90
N MET A 90 3.27 13.65 -3.70
CA MET A 90 2.05 13.77 -4.49
C MET A 90 2.33 13.40 -5.95
N VAL A 91 1.42 12.64 -6.56
CA VAL A 91 1.43 12.31 -7.98
C VAL A 91 0.04 12.52 -8.57
N LEU A 92 -0.06 12.67 -9.88
CA LEU A 92 -1.37 12.69 -10.55
C LEU A 92 -1.95 11.26 -10.59
N LEU A 93 -3.27 11.15 -10.46
CA LEU A 93 -3.95 9.86 -10.53
C LEU A 93 -3.74 9.21 -11.89
N SER A 94 -3.77 9.97 -12.99
CA SER A 94 -3.47 9.40 -14.31
C SER A 94 -2.05 8.81 -14.40
N ASP A 95 -1.07 9.39 -13.71
CA ASP A 95 0.30 8.86 -13.66
C ASP A 95 0.40 7.65 -12.72
N PHE A 96 -0.39 7.62 -11.64
CA PHE A 96 -0.54 6.43 -10.83
C PHE A 96 -1.05 5.25 -11.67
N LEU A 97 -2.17 5.45 -12.38
CA LEU A 97 -2.85 4.40 -13.14
C LEU A 97 -1.95 3.78 -14.23
N LYS A 98 -1.15 4.59 -14.93
CA LYS A 98 -0.25 4.10 -16.00
C LYS A 98 0.84 3.13 -15.54
N ARG A 99 1.10 3.01 -14.24
CA ARG A 99 2.20 2.18 -13.70
C ARG A 99 1.84 0.71 -13.51
N TYR A 100 0.55 0.36 -13.60
CA TYR A 100 0.03 -0.93 -13.17
C TYR A 100 -0.72 -1.62 -14.31
N ASP A 101 -0.79 -2.95 -14.31
CA ASP A 101 -1.56 -3.72 -15.28
C ASP A 101 -3.01 -3.93 -14.83
N THR A 102 -3.24 -3.91 -13.52
CA THR A 102 -4.57 -3.88 -12.91
C THR A 102 -4.62 -2.80 -11.85
N VAL A 103 -5.74 -2.09 -11.79
CA VAL A 103 -5.99 -1.01 -10.83
C VAL A 103 -7.38 -1.15 -10.21
N ALA A 104 -7.53 -0.67 -8.99
CA ALA A 104 -8.83 -0.43 -8.39
C ALA A 104 -8.85 0.89 -7.61
N VAL A 105 -10.05 1.44 -7.44
CA VAL A 105 -10.30 2.50 -6.46
C VAL A 105 -11.27 1.95 -5.42
N LEU A 106 -10.88 2.06 -4.16
CA LEU A 106 -11.64 1.65 -3.00
C LEU A 106 -12.19 2.87 -2.28
N ARG A 107 -13.36 2.72 -1.67
CA ARG A 107 -13.92 3.69 -0.74
C ARG A 107 -14.05 3.06 0.63
N VAL A 108 -13.60 3.78 1.65
CA VAL A 108 -13.76 3.37 3.05
C VAL A 108 -15.16 3.72 3.52
N ASN A 109 -15.83 2.74 4.14
CA ASN A 109 -17.17 2.84 4.73
C ASN A 109 -17.16 3.65 6.03
N THR A 110 -16.96 4.96 5.87
CA THR A 110 -16.97 5.94 6.96
C THR A 110 -17.66 7.23 6.52
N ASN A 111 -17.62 8.28 7.33
CA ASN A 111 -18.14 9.60 6.96
C ASN A 111 -17.08 10.47 6.25
N ASP A 112 -17.53 11.56 5.61
CA ASP A 112 -16.64 12.45 4.85
C ASP A 112 -15.61 13.17 5.72
N VAL A 113 -15.90 13.43 6.99
CA VAL A 113 -14.97 14.07 7.92
C VAL A 113 -13.77 13.17 8.18
N VAL A 114 -14.00 11.88 8.41
CA VAL A 114 -12.92 10.89 8.60
C VAL A 114 -12.07 10.78 7.33
N ARG A 115 -12.70 10.68 6.14
CA ARG A 115 -11.98 10.66 4.86
C ARG A 115 -11.09 11.88 4.66
N GLN A 116 -11.62 13.07 4.90
CA GLN A 116 -10.84 14.32 4.79
C GLN A 116 -9.71 14.39 5.83
N ASN A 117 -9.94 13.93 7.06
CA ASN A 117 -8.90 13.88 8.08
C ASN A 117 -7.79 12.87 7.72
N ALA A 118 -8.12 11.75 7.07
CA ALA A 118 -7.12 10.81 6.56
C ALA A 118 -6.25 11.47 5.48
N VAL A 119 -6.87 12.20 4.54
CA VAL A 119 -6.14 12.99 3.54
C VAL A 119 -5.23 14.03 4.22
N TYR A 120 -5.74 14.76 5.23
CA TYR A 120 -4.95 15.73 5.97
C TYR A 120 -3.76 15.09 6.67
N PHE A 121 -3.97 13.95 7.32
CA PHE A 121 -2.89 13.19 7.95
C PHE A 121 -1.80 12.83 6.93
N ALA A 122 -2.18 12.21 5.80
CA ALA A 122 -1.24 11.82 4.75
C ALA A 122 -0.49 13.02 4.18
N TYR A 123 -1.17 14.16 4.01
CA TYR A 123 -0.56 15.41 3.56
C TYR A 123 0.52 15.92 4.52
N GLN A 124 0.31 15.80 5.84
CA GLN A 124 1.32 16.17 6.83
C GLN A 124 2.55 15.25 6.80
N GLN A 125 2.50 14.11 6.13
CA GLN A 125 3.64 13.19 6.01
C GLN A 125 4.53 13.48 4.78
N LEU A 126 4.14 14.42 3.91
CA LEU A 126 4.90 14.76 2.71
C LEU A 126 6.37 15.07 3.04
N GLY A 127 7.29 14.48 2.28
CA GLY A 127 8.73 14.63 2.45
C GLY A 127 9.39 13.66 3.45
N LYS A 128 8.62 12.89 4.22
CA LYS A 128 9.19 11.80 5.03
C LYS A 128 9.75 10.69 4.13
N PRO A 129 10.81 9.99 4.58
CA PRO A 129 11.41 8.89 3.82
C PRO A 129 10.46 7.67 3.73
N TYR A 130 10.74 6.82 2.74
CA TYR A 130 10.08 5.53 2.61
C TYR A 130 10.54 4.59 3.73
N ASP A 131 9.59 3.87 4.33
CA ASP A 131 9.94 2.79 5.25
C ASP A 131 10.21 1.50 4.48
N TRP A 132 11.38 0.93 4.74
CA TRP A 132 11.84 -0.33 4.17
C TRP A 132 11.47 -1.53 5.09
N GLY A 133 11.06 -1.25 6.34
CA GLY A 133 10.65 -2.18 7.38
C GLY A 133 9.20 -2.66 7.29
N TRP A 134 8.80 -3.28 6.18
CA TRP A 134 7.41 -3.68 5.90
C TRP A 134 6.75 -4.68 6.87
N TRP A 135 7.49 -5.19 7.87
CA TRP A 135 7.04 -6.21 8.82
C TRP A 135 6.41 -5.65 10.10
N THR A 136 6.41 -4.32 10.26
CA THR A 136 5.74 -3.60 11.35
C THR A 136 4.92 -2.46 10.77
N LYS A 137 4.07 -1.84 11.60
CA LYS A 137 3.36 -0.61 11.24
C LYS A 137 3.15 0.27 12.46
N GLU A 138 3.14 1.57 12.25
CA GLU A 138 2.84 2.56 13.28
C GLU A 138 1.99 3.71 12.76
N VAL A 139 1.14 4.25 13.63
CA VAL A 139 0.26 5.37 13.24
C VAL A 139 1.05 6.67 13.14
N TYR A 140 2.09 6.85 13.96
CA TYR A 140 2.87 8.09 14.05
C TYR A 140 4.36 7.80 13.91
N GLY A 141 4.75 7.32 12.73
CA GLY A 141 6.14 7.02 12.39
C GLY A 141 6.91 8.16 11.73
N ASP A 142 8.24 8.02 11.72
CA ASP A 142 9.17 8.92 11.03
C ASP A 142 9.35 8.56 9.54
N SER A 143 8.87 7.39 9.13
CA SER A 143 8.83 6.86 7.77
C SER A 143 7.56 6.04 7.58
N TYR A 144 7.13 5.83 6.33
CA TYR A 144 6.01 4.93 6.02
C TYR A 144 6.26 4.18 4.71
N TYR A 145 5.81 2.92 4.62
CA TYR A 145 5.61 2.26 3.33
C TYR A 145 4.20 2.51 2.80
N CYS A 146 3.94 2.08 1.55
CA CYS A 146 2.75 2.46 0.80
C CYS A 146 1.42 2.22 1.53
N SER A 147 1.16 0.98 1.96
CA SER A 147 -0.06 0.60 2.67
C SER A 147 -0.07 1.04 4.13
N GLU A 148 1.09 1.14 4.77
CA GLU A 148 1.19 1.71 6.11
C GLU A 148 0.70 3.16 6.16
N LEU A 149 1.13 4.00 5.20
CA LEU A 149 0.70 5.39 5.12
C LEU A 149 -0.83 5.50 5.04
N VAL A 150 -1.46 4.67 4.20
CA VAL A 150 -2.92 4.67 4.00
C VAL A 150 -3.64 4.18 5.26
N TRP A 151 -3.17 3.07 5.84
CA TRP A 151 -3.71 2.55 7.10
C TRP A 151 -3.58 3.57 8.24
N ALA A 152 -2.37 4.11 8.45
CA ALA A 152 -2.06 5.09 9.49
C ALA A 152 -2.93 6.35 9.34
N ALA A 153 -3.16 6.81 8.11
CA ALA A 153 -4.04 7.94 7.83
C ALA A 153 -5.47 7.70 8.34
N TYR A 154 -6.04 6.54 8.06
CA TYR A 154 -7.38 6.20 8.54
C TYR A 154 -7.42 5.98 10.05
N LYS A 155 -6.40 5.36 10.65
CA LYS A 155 -6.29 5.21 12.11
C LYS A 155 -6.19 6.57 12.81
N ALA A 156 -5.33 7.47 12.33
CA ALA A 156 -5.15 8.79 12.91
C ALA A 156 -6.40 9.67 12.77
N ALA A 157 -7.18 9.48 11.70
CA ALA A 157 -8.45 10.17 11.49
C ALA A 157 -9.59 9.69 12.40
N GLY A 158 -9.37 8.67 13.24
CA GLY A 158 -10.41 8.02 14.03
C GLY A 158 -11.36 7.16 13.18
N GLY A 159 -10.89 6.70 12.02
CA GLY A 159 -11.62 5.83 11.12
C GLY A 159 -11.54 4.34 11.49
N PRO A 160 -12.16 3.48 10.66
CA PRO A 160 -12.06 2.03 10.83
C PRO A 160 -10.62 1.54 10.70
N ASP A 161 -10.36 0.34 11.22
CA ASP A 161 -9.10 -0.36 11.01
C ASP A 161 -9.16 -1.10 9.68
N ILE A 162 -8.63 -0.49 8.62
CA ILE A 162 -8.64 -1.05 7.26
C ILE A 162 -7.52 -2.09 7.04
N ASP A 163 -7.27 -2.90 8.05
CA ASP A 163 -6.34 -4.02 8.04
C ASP A 163 -7.14 -5.29 8.31
N ALA A 164 -7.34 -6.09 7.26
CA ALA A 164 -8.13 -7.31 7.31
C ALA A 164 -7.57 -8.39 8.25
N ASN A 165 -6.27 -8.36 8.59
CA ASN A 165 -5.66 -9.30 9.53
C ASN A 165 -4.86 -8.55 10.59
N PRO A 166 -5.54 -7.82 11.50
CA PRO A 166 -4.84 -6.96 12.44
C PRO A 166 -3.99 -7.77 13.41
N GLY A 167 -2.71 -7.40 13.48
CA GLY A 167 -1.70 -8.06 14.31
C GLY A 167 -0.97 -9.16 13.58
N TRP A 168 -0.31 -10.03 14.34
CA TRP A 168 0.66 -10.93 13.74
C TRP A 168 0.04 -12.02 12.86
N SER A 169 0.56 -12.16 11.64
CA SER A 169 0.33 -13.34 10.79
C SER A 169 1.62 -13.82 10.11
N TRP A 170 1.71 -15.10 9.76
CA TRP A 170 2.87 -15.61 9.00
C TRP A 170 3.03 -14.97 7.61
N LYS A 171 1.95 -14.44 7.04
CA LYS A 171 1.92 -13.86 5.70
C LYS A 171 2.31 -12.38 5.70
N TYR A 172 1.84 -11.63 6.70
CA TYR A 172 1.96 -10.17 6.76
C TYR A 172 2.82 -9.68 7.93
N LEU A 173 3.26 -10.60 8.81
CA LEU A 173 3.94 -10.29 10.07
C LEU A 173 3.07 -9.34 10.88
N ASP A 174 3.62 -8.26 11.44
CA ASP A 174 2.84 -7.19 12.10
C ASP A 174 2.67 -5.96 11.18
N GLY A 175 2.83 -6.14 9.87
CA GLY A 175 2.63 -5.09 8.86
C GLY A 175 1.18 -4.97 8.41
N VAL A 176 0.95 -4.22 7.33
CA VAL A 176 -0.33 -4.15 6.62
C VAL A 176 -0.06 -4.10 5.11
N ALA A 177 -0.43 -5.11 4.35
CA ALA A 177 -0.22 -5.13 2.89
C ALA A 177 -1.34 -4.40 2.14
N PRO A 178 -1.10 -3.92 0.89
CA PRO A 178 -2.18 -3.37 0.05
C PRO A 178 -3.33 -4.36 -0.14
N GLN A 179 -3.03 -5.66 -0.19
CA GLN A 179 -4.03 -6.71 -0.25
C GLN A 179 -4.97 -6.70 0.97
N GLU A 180 -4.45 -6.41 2.16
CA GLU A 180 -5.28 -6.39 3.38
C GLU A 180 -6.22 -5.21 3.40
N ILE A 181 -5.81 -4.06 2.87
CA ILE A 181 -6.70 -2.91 2.67
C ILE A 181 -7.81 -3.27 1.67
N TYR A 182 -7.49 -3.98 0.58
CA TYR A 182 -8.48 -4.39 -0.42
C TYR A 182 -9.48 -5.43 0.10
N ASP A 183 -9.02 -6.37 0.92
CA ASP A 183 -9.84 -7.45 1.47
C ASP A 183 -10.63 -7.03 2.73
N ASP A 184 -10.35 -5.84 3.28
CA ASP A 184 -10.97 -5.37 4.52
C ASP A 184 -12.46 -5.04 4.34
N GLY A 185 -13.27 -5.46 5.33
CA GLY A 185 -14.72 -5.32 5.31
C GLY A 185 -15.24 -3.88 5.41
N ASP A 186 -14.39 -2.93 5.83
CA ASP A 186 -14.69 -1.51 5.85
C ASP A 186 -14.28 -0.81 4.55
N THR A 187 -13.83 -1.52 3.52
CA THR A 187 -13.61 -0.97 2.19
C THR A 187 -14.50 -1.63 1.14
N TYR A 188 -14.80 -0.91 0.06
CA TYR A 188 -15.49 -1.46 -1.09
C TYR A 188 -14.99 -0.86 -2.40
N VAL A 189 -14.96 -1.68 -3.45
CA VAL A 189 -14.53 -1.29 -4.78
C VAL A 189 -15.56 -0.38 -5.43
N ILE A 190 -15.13 0.80 -5.89
CA ILE A 190 -15.94 1.73 -6.69
C ILE A 190 -15.50 1.78 -8.15
N TYR A 191 -14.28 1.30 -8.43
CA TYR A 191 -13.72 1.20 -9.77
C TYR A 191 -12.72 0.05 -9.83
N TYR A 192 -12.71 -0.68 -10.94
CA TYR A 192 -11.76 -1.76 -11.21
C TYR A 192 -11.52 -1.83 -12.72
N ASP A 193 -10.27 -2.00 -13.12
CA ASP A 193 -9.91 -2.24 -14.52
C ASP A 193 -8.60 -3.02 -14.62
N SER A 194 -8.48 -3.86 -15.65
CA SER A 194 -7.29 -4.65 -15.95
C SER A 194 -7.02 -4.62 -17.45
N ALA A 195 -5.75 -4.44 -17.81
CA ALA A 195 -5.23 -4.47 -19.18
C ALA A 195 -5.26 -5.88 -19.81
#